data_AF-A0A817AI36-F1
#
_entry.id   AF-A0A817AI36-F1
#
_cell.length_a   1.000
_cell.length_b   1.000
_cell.length_c   1.000
_cell.angle_alpha   90.00
_cell.angle_beta   90.00
_cell.angle_gamma   90.00
#
_symmetry.space_group_name_H-M   'P 1'
#
loop_
_entity.id
_entity.type
_entity.pdbx_description
1 polymer ?
#
loop_
_entity_poly.entity_id
_entity_poly.type
_entity_poly.pdbx_seq_one_letter_code
_entity_poly.pdbx_strand_id
1 'polypeptide(L)'
;MMASFSVRIALLFLVFCLIGLQAADGQAGGDICGGVPDPFACPTNCVQEDLVCGADGVTYSCGCDDAACNGARVVKRGACDASNAGSDSVRG
;
A
#
# COMPACT_ATOMS: atom_id res chain seq x y z
N MET A 1 -21.85 2.98 -47.60
CA MET A 1 -22.48 3.16 -46.26
C MET A 1 -21.86 2.25 -45.20
N MET A 2 -21.61 0.94 -45.42
CA MET A 2 -20.98 0.04 -44.43
C MET A 2 -19.60 0.48 -43.90
N ALA A 3 -18.69 0.97 -44.76
CA ALA A 3 -17.34 1.36 -44.34
C ALA A 3 -17.34 2.48 -43.28
N SER A 4 -18.28 3.42 -43.37
CA SER A 4 -18.43 4.48 -42.38
C SER A 4 -18.91 3.95 -41.02
N PHE A 5 -19.76 2.92 -40.98
CA PHE A 5 -20.20 2.30 -39.73
C PHE A 5 -19.06 1.50 -39.08
N SER A 6 -18.29 0.74 -39.87
CA SER A 6 -17.13 0.00 -39.38
C SER A 6 -16.07 0.94 -38.77
N VAL A 7 -15.82 2.10 -39.39
CA VAL A 7 -14.89 3.11 -38.85
C VAL A 7 -15.40 3.72 -37.54
N ARG A 8 -16.71 4.00 -37.44
CA ARG A 8 -17.31 4.53 -36.21
C ARG A 8 -17.27 3.53 -35.06
N ILE A 9 -17.56 2.27 -35.34
CA ILE A 9 -17.48 1.18 -34.35
C ILE A 9 -16.04 1.01 -33.86
N ALA A 10 -15.07 0.94 -34.78
CA ALA A 10 -13.65 0.84 -34.42
C ALA A 10 -13.17 2.03 -33.56
N LEU A 11 -13.62 3.25 -33.89
CA LEU A 11 -13.29 4.45 -33.13
C LEU A 11 -13.93 4.45 -31.73
N LEU A 12 -15.17 3.99 -31.60
CA LEU A 12 -15.84 3.83 -30.29
C LEU A 12 -15.14 2.78 -29.43
N PHE A 13 -14.74 1.64 -30.00
CA PHE A 13 -13.99 0.61 -29.29
C PHE A 13 -12.62 1.11 -28.84
N LEU A 14 -11.89 1.85 -29.68
CA LEU A 14 -10.61 2.46 -29.28
C LEU A 14 -10.79 3.46 -28.15
N VAL A 15 -11.81 4.33 -28.22
CA VAL A 15 -12.11 5.30 -27.16
C VAL A 15 -12.47 4.56 -25.87
N PHE A 16 -13.31 3.53 -25.92
CA PHE A 16 -13.66 2.73 -24.75
C PHE A 16 -12.44 2.01 -24.15
N CYS A 17 -11.54 1.49 -24.99
CA CYS A 17 -10.29 0.86 -24.56
C CYS A 17 -9.34 1.87 -23.90
N LEU A 18 -9.22 3.08 -24.46
CA LEU A 18 -8.45 4.19 -23.89
C LEU A 18 -9.07 4.72 -22.58
N ILE A 19 -10.38 4.63 -22.40
CA ILE A 19 -11.05 4.98 -21.12
C ILE A 19 -10.82 3.87 -20.08
N GLY A 20 -10.91 2.59 -20.48
CA GLY A 20 -10.71 1.44 -19.59
C GLY A 20 -9.26 1.29 -19.10
N LEU A 21 -8.28 1.75 -19.87
CA LEU A 21 -6.87 1.74 -19.45
C LEU A 21 -6.58 2.71 -18.28
N GLN A 22 -7.46 3.68 -18.02
CA GLN A 22 -7.30 4.67 -16.94
C GLN A 22 -7.71 4.14 -15.57
N ALA A 23 -8.21 2.90 -15.50
CA ALA A 23 -8.52 2.20 -14.25
C ALA A 23 -7.37 1.31 -13.75
N ALA A 24 -6.21 1.34 -14.42
CA ALA A 24 -5.01 0.62 -14.00
C ALA A 24 -4.03 1.49 -13.21
N ASP A 25 -4.41 2.72 -12.85
CA ASP A 25 -3.66 3.47 -11.86
C ASP A 25 -4.29 3.24 -10.48
N GLY A 26 -4.04 2.03 -9.96
CA GLY A 26 -3.98 1.85 -8.53
C GLY A 26 -2.78 2.64 -8.00
N GLN A 27 -2.84 3.97 -7.99
CA GLN A 27 -1.98 4.78 -7.13
C GLN A 27 -2.40 4.49 -5.69
N ALA A 28 -1.84 3.37 -5.22
CA ALA A 28 -1.28 3.17 -3.91
C ALA A 28 -1.35 4.46 -3.11
N GLY A 29 -2.22 4.46 -2.09
CA GLY A 29 -2.20 5.49 -1.06
C GLY A 29 -0.76 5.72 -0.65
N GLY A 30 -0.33 6.98 -0.67
CA GLY A 30 1.07 7.37 -0.53
C GLY A 30 1.80 6.49 0.47
N ASP A 31 2.89 5.90 0.02
CA ASP A 31 3.78 5.15 0.86
C ASP A 31 4.14 6.05 2.05
N ILE A 32 3.64 5.65 3.24
CA ILE A 32 3.84 6.34 4.52
C ILE A 32 5.34 6.59 4.79
N CYS A 33 6.19 5.85 4.08
CA CYS A 33 7.63 5.71 4.20
C CYS A 33 8.45 6.41 3.11
N GLY A 34 7.84 7.08 2.13
CA GLY A 34 8.55 7.96 1.17
C GLY A 34 9.58 7.30 0.25
N GLY A 35 9.61 5.96 0.09
CA GLY A 35 10.50 5.29 -0.85
C GLY A 35 10.72 3.80 -0.59
N VAL A 36 11.22 3.10 -1.62
CA VAL A 36 11.65 1.69 -1.56
C VAL A 36 12.91 1.60 -0.71
N PRO A 37 12.87 0.96 0.47
CA PRO A 37 14.05 0.77 1.28
C PRO A 37 14.96 -0.28 0.62
N ASP A 38 16.26 -0.09 0.80
CA ASP A 38 17.27 -0.98 0.23
C ASP A 38 17.17 -2.36 0.92
N PRO A 39 16.92 -3.46 0.18
CA PRO A 39 16.73 -4.79 0.76
C PRO A 39 18.01 -5.38 1.38
N PHE A 40 19.17 -4.75 1.20
CA PHE A 40 20.44 -5.14 1.84
C PHE A 40 20.72 -4.32 3.11
N ALA A 41 19.92 -3.32 3.43
CA ALA A 41 20.07 -2.43 4.57
C ALA A 41 19.14 -2.82 5.74
N CYS A 42 19.18 -4.10 6.17
CA CYS A 42 18.46 -4.53 7.37
C CYS A 42 19.34 -4.70 8.63
N PRO A 43 20.01 -3.66 9.16
CA PRO A 43 20.48 -3.70 10.54
C PRO A 43 19.31 -3.35 11.47
N THR A 44 18.68 -4.34 12.09
CA THR A 44 17.54 -4.19 13.03
C THR A 44 17.93 -3.64 14.41
N ASN A 45 18.87 -2.69 14.46
CA ASN A 45 19.31 -2.05 15.70
C ASN A 45 19.13 -0.53 15.61
N CYS A 46 17.88 -0.08 15.70
CA CYS A 46 17.51 1.31 15.88
C CYS A 46 17.71 1.71 17.34
N VAL A 47 18.44 2.81 17.53
CA VAL A 47 18.64 3.41 18.87
C VAL A 47 17.37 4.12 19.36
N GLN A 48 16.54 4.58 18.43
CA GLN A 48 15.29 5.29 18.69
C GLN A 48 14.13 4.48 18.14
N GLU A 49 13.09 4.26 18.96
CA GLU A 49 11.87 3.60 18.52
C GLU A 49 11.10 4.51 17.56
N ASP A 50 10.81 3.99 16.36
CA ASP A 50 9.93 4.58 15.35
C ASP A 50 8.84 3.56 15.05
N LEU A 51 7.73 3.60 15.79
CA LEU A 51 6.67 2.62 15.63
C LEU A 51 5.93 2.83 14.31
N VAL A 52 5.72 1.77 13.56
CA VAL A 52 4.85 1.77 12.37
C VAL A 52 3.98 0.53 12.35
N CYS A 53 2.78 0.67 11.77
CA CYS A 53 1.85 -0.44 11.58
C CYS A 53 1.95 -0.95 10.14
N GLY A 54 2.33 -2.22 9.99
CA GLY A 54 2.31 -2.94 8.72
C GLY A 54 0.90 -3.30 8.28
N ALA A 55 0.72 -3.52 6.97
CA ALA A 55 -0.54 -3.98 6.38
C ALA A 55 -0.92 -5.39 6.85
N ASP A 56 0.06 -6.15 7.31
CA ASP A 56 0.00 -7.44 7.97
C ASP A 56 -0.47 -7.36 9.44
N GLY A 57 -0.61 -6.14 9.99
CA GLY A 57 -1.08 -5.92 11.36
C GLY A 57 0.01 -6.05 12.43
N VAL A 58 1.27 -6.28 12.06
CA VAL A 58 2.40 -6.23 12.99
C VAL A 58 2.86 -4.79 13.18
N THR A 59 3.19 -4.47 14.44
CA THR A 59 3.87 -3.22 14.78
C THR A 59 5.38 -3.43 14.69
N TYR A 60 6.04 -2.65 13.83
CA TYR A 60 7.49 -2.62 13.67
C TYR A 60 8.06 -1.47 14.47
N SER A 61 9.11 -1.71 15.27
CA SER A 61 9.68 -0.70 16.18
C SER A 61 10.82 0.12 15.58
N CYS A 62 11.34 -0.30 14.43
CA CYS A 62 12.45 0.35 13.73
C CYS A 62 11.99 1.18 12.52
N GLY A 63 10.69 1.43 12.41
CA GLY A 63 10.11 2.20 11.34
C GLY A 63 9.97 1.42 10.04
N CYS A 64 10.02 2.17 8.95
CA CYS A 64 9.73 1.70 7.61
C CYS A 64 10.74 0.69 7.06
N ASP A 65 12.02 0.86 7.37
CA ASP A 65 13.08 -0.04 6.88
C ASP A 65 12.93 -1.46 7.45
N ASP A 66 12.57 -1.57 8.73
CA ASP A 66 12.30 -2.86 9.38
C ASP A 66 11.01 -3.51 8.87
N ALA A 67 9.93 -2.73 8.69
CA ALA A 67 8.71 -3.22 8.07
C ALA A 67 9.00 -3.80 6.68
N ALA A 68 9.69 -3.04 5.83
CA ALA A 68 9.97 -3.49 4.48
C ALA A 68 11.00 -4.62 4.41
N CYS A 69 11.93 -4.70 5.36
CA CYS A 69 12.81 -5.86 5.50
C CYS A 69 12.03 -7.15 5.73
N ASN A 70 10.93 -7.05 6.48
CA ASN A 70 9.99 -8.14 6.70
C ASN A 70 8.96 -8.30 5.56
N GLY A 71 9.11 -7.54 4.46
CA GLY A 71 8.18 -7.54 3.34
C GLY A 71 6.82 -6.90 3.67
N ALA A 72 6.72 -6.19 4.79
CA ALA A 72 5.52 -5.50 5.21
C ALA A 72 5.42 -4.10 4.61
N ARG A 73 4.25 -3.81 4.03
CA ARG A 73 3.90 -2.47 3.59
C ARG A 73 3.33 -1.68 4.77
N VAL A 74 3.92 -0.55 5.13
CA VAL A 74 3.37 0.31 6.19
C VAL A 74 2.05 0.96 5.75
N VAL A 75 1.03 0.86 6.61
CA VAL A 75 -0.30 1.47 6.41
C VAL A 75 -0.54 2.70 7.31
N LYS A 76 0.19 2.81 8.43
CA LYS A 76 0.03 3.90 9.39
C LYS A 76 1.33 4.10 10.22
N ARG A 77 1.65 5.35 10.57
CA ARG A 77 2.67 5.66 11.59
C ARG A 77 2.13 5.45 13.01
N GLY A 78 2.98 4.97 13.90
CA GLY A 78 2.62 4.48 15.22
C GLY A 78 2.23 3.00 15.21
N ALA A 79 2.00 2.44 16.40
CA ALA A 79 1.55 1.07 16.56
C ALA A 79 0.24 0.77 15.85
N CYS A 80 0.04 -0.50 15.52
CA CYS A 80 -1.25 -0.99 15.06
C CYS A 80 -2.32 -0.81 16.15
N ASP A 81 -3.55 -0.59 15.71
CA ASP A 81 -4.66 -0.46 16.65
C ASP A 81 -4.87 -1.79 17.38
N ALA A 82 -4.85 -1.76 18.71
CA ALA A 82 -5.00 -2.96 19.55
C ALA A 82 -6.41 -3.56 19.52
N SER A 83 -7.28 -3.12 18.60
CA SER A 83 -8.63 -3.65 18.36
C SER A 83 -8.59 -5.04 17.72
N ASN A 84 -7.92 -5.99 18.37
CA ASN A 84 -8.27 -7.40 18.56
C ASN A 84 -7.11 -8.16 19.24
N ALA A 85 -6.54 -7.59 20.30
CA ALA A 85 -5.75 -8.34 21.27
C ALA A 85 -6.42 -8.21 22.66
N GLY A 86 -7.59 -8.85 22.80
CA GLY A 86 -8.26 -9.03 24.09
C GLY A 86 -8.85 -7.76 24.69
N SER A 87 -10.12 -7.48 24.38
CA SER A 87 -10.96 -6.66 25.27
C SER A 87 -11.30 -7.48 26.54
N ASP A 88 -10.31 -7.74 27.40
CA ASP A 88 -10.61 -7.95 28.81
C ASP A 88 -10.55 -6.57 29.47
N SER A 89 -11.74 -6.05 29.76
CA SER A 89 -11.88 -4.84 30.55
C SER A 89 -11.36 -5.17 31.94
N VAL A 90 -10.16 -4.70 32.30
CA VAL A 90 -9.75 -4.63 33.71
C VAL A 90 -10.83 -3.84 34.46
N ARG A 91 -11.63 -4.59 35.20
CA ARG A 91 -12.52 -4.09 36.23
C ARG A 91 -11.64 -3.98 37.48
N GLY A 92 -11.31 -2.75 37.86
CA GLY A 92 -10.60 -2.42 39.10
C GLY A 92 -11.13 -1.10 39.62
#